data_AF-I3RKD6-F1
#
_entry.id   AF-I3RKD6-F1
#
_cell.length_a   1.000
_cell.length_b   1.000
_cell.length_c   1.000
_cell.angle_alpha   90.00
_cell.angle_beta   90.00
_cell.angle_gamma   90.00
#
_symmetry.space_group_name_H-M   'P 1'
#
loop_
_entity.id
_entity.type
_entity.pdbx_description
1 polymer ?
#
loop_
_entity_poly.entity_id
_entity_poly.type
_entity_poly.pdbx_seq_one_letter_code
_entity_poly.pdbx_strand_id
1 'polypeptide(L)'
;MSKLDIPRVSKQEFVAFLQNEGKVRIDDYIEGAIEVAEEVHSGLMREDGTSPFLETHTWSVAMDVVRHYRSVNRNITSVEITAAILHDIMEDDDGILNLHESKSYGFEAYIAYRFGSRIRDIATELKIKPLDNFAGTSDSDRQLARFYAYCDILRDSEYDVKAIKLADRLNNMLFIRRVPGHDKIRRYLREAEDFYLAYPMLPPKMPEFYGKIRAAYEELKAVPANKLVVAQPSSQTI
;
A
#
# COMPACT_ATOMS: atom_id res chain seq x y z
N MET A 1 1.86 -11.58 -25.35
CA MET A 1 2.13 -11.54 -23.89
C MET A 1 1.12 -12.45 -23.20
N SER A 2 1.55 -13.44 -22.42
CA SER A 2 0.61 -14.23 -21.61
C SER A 2 -0.02 -13.31 -20.58
N LYS A 3 -1.35 -13.25 -20.51
CA LYS A 3 -2.08 -12.47 -19.51
C LYS A 3 -1.60 -12.91 -18.12
N LEU A 4 -1.01 -12.00 -17.35
CA LEU A 4 -0.60 -12.30 -15.98
C LEU A 4 -1.85 -12.64 -15.16
N ASP A 5 -1.80 -13.75 -14.43
CA ASP A 5 -2.88 -14.14 -13.52
C ASP A 5 -2.79 -13.33 -12.22
N ILE A 6 -3.20 -12.07 -12.33
CA ILE A 6 -3.25 -11.08 -11.25
C ILE A 6 -4.69 -11.06 -10.74
N PRO A 7 -4.94 -11.42 -9.46
CA PRO A 7 -6.25 -11.29 -8.85
C PRO A 7 -6.76 -9.85 -8.94
N ARG A 8 -8.02 -9.71 -9.31
CA ARG A 8 -8.72 -8.42 -9.39
C ARG A 8 -10.00 -8.52 -8.56
N VAL A 9 -10.31 -7.45 -7.86
CA VAL A 9 -11.53 -7.30 -7.07
C VAL A 9 -12.22 -6.05 -7.59
N SER A 10 -13.43 -6.18 -8.13
CA SER A 10 -14.27 -5.03 -8.47
C SER A 10 -14.83 -4.35 -7.21
N LYS A 11 -15.26 -3.10 -7.34
CA LYS A 11 -15.96 -2.38 -6.26
C LYS A 11 -17.18 -3.17 -5.74
N GLN A 12 -17.93 -3.80 -6.64
CA GLN A 12 -19.10 -4.61 -6.26
C GLN A 12 -18.70 -5.84 -5.44
N GLU A 13 -17.63 -6.53 -5.82
CA GLU A 13 -17.09 -7.66 -5.05
C GLU A 13 -16.55 -7.20 -3.69
N PHE A 14 -15.89 -6.05 -3.63
CA PHE A 14 -15.40 -5.45 -2.38
C PHE A 14 -16.56 -5.13 -1.43
N VAL A 15 -17.59 -4.44 -1.91
CA VAL A 15 -18.78 -4.10 -1.11
C VAL A 15 -19.50 -5.37 -0.64
N ALA A 16 -19.68 -6.34 -1.53
CA ALA A 16 -20.29 -7.63 -1.18
C ALA A 16 -19.46 -8.38 -0.13
N PHE A 17 -18.13 -8.35 -0.23
CA PHE A 17 -17.24 -8.93 0.76
C PHE A 17 -17.42 -8.26 2.13
N LEU A 18 -17.42 -6.93 2.21
CA LEU A 18 -17.59 -6.19 3.46
C LEU A 18 -18.90 -6.58 4.16
N GLN A 19 -19.99 -6.70 3.42
CA GLN A 19 -21.30 -7.05 3.96
C GLN A 19 -21.38 -8.52 4.39
N ASN A 20 -20.91 -9.44 3.56
CA ASN A 20 -21.13 -10.88 3.75
C ASN A 20 -20.07 -11.54 4.64
N GLU A 21 -18.79 -11.39 4.26
CA GLU A 21 -17.66 -12.00 4.98
C GLU A 21 -17.19 -11.07 6.09
N GLY A 22 -17.06 -9.79 5.77
CA GLY A 22 -16.65 -8.75 6.70
C GLY A 22 -17.68 -8.51 7.79
N LYS A 23 -18.97 -8.84 7.58
CA LYS A 23 -20.09 -8.52 8.49
C LYS A 23 -20.11 -7.06 8.93
N VAL A 24 -19.81 -6.16 7.99
CA VAL A 24 -19.78 -4.71 8.17
C VAL A 24 -20.96 -4.10 7.44
N ARG A 25 -21.68 -3.21 8.11
CA ARG A 25 -22.66 -2.36 7.45
C ARG A 25 -21.91 -1.25 6.71
N ILE A 26 -22.20 -1.10 5.42
CA ILE A 26 -21.73 0.04 4.64
C ILE A 26 -22.45 1.29 5.14
N ASP A 27 -21.67 2.28 5.55
CA ASP A 27 -22.13 3.59 5.98
C ASP A 27 -21.49 4.69 5.13
N ASP A 28 -21.93 5.93 5.38
CA ASP A 28 -21.49 7.11 4.64
C ASP A 28 -19.97 7.34 4.71
N TYR A 29 -19.29 6.82 5.75
CA TYR A 29 -17.84 6.90 5.90
C TYR A 29 -17.12 6.00 4.91
N ILE A 30 -17.59 4.75 4.79
CA ILE A 30 -17.05 3.79 3.83
C ILE A 30 -17.40 4.21 2.40
N GLU A 31 -18.63 4.66 2.15
CA GLU A 31 -19.05 5.15 0.83
C GLU A 31 -18.22 6.36 0.40
N GLY A 32 -18.08 7.35 1.28
CA GLY A 32 -17.26 8.53 1.00
C GLY A 32 -15.78 8.18 0.76
N ALA A 33 -15.25 7.17 1.44
CA ALA A 33 -13.88 6.69 1.22
C ALA A 33 -13.71 6.06 -0.16
N ILE A 34 -14.68 5.24 -0.57
CA ILE A 34 -14.69 4.63 -1.91
C ILE A 34 -14.74 5.71 -2.98
N GLU A 35 -15.59 6.73 -2.83
CA GLU A 35 -15.69 7.85 -3.77
C GLU A 35 -14.35 8.59 -3.92
N VAL A 36 -13.68 8.89 -2.80
CA VAL A 36 -12.39 9.59 -2.83
C VAL A 36 -11.31 8.70 -3.44
N ALA A 37 -11.26 7.41 -3.11
CA ALA A 37 -10.33 6.49 -3.75
C ALA A 37 -10.58 6.38 -5.27
N GLU A 38 -11.84 6.38 -5.72
CA GLU A 38 -12.18 6.41 -7.15
C GLU A 38 -11.78 7.73 -7.81
N GLU A 39 -12.01 8.88 -7.16
CA GLU A 39 -11.60 10.20 -7.66
C GLU A 39 -10.08 10.29 -7.86
N VAL A 40 -9.32 9.72 -6.92
CA VAL A 40 -7.85 9.81 -6.85
C VAL A 40 -7.17 8.74 -7.70
N HIS A 41 -7.63 7.49 -7.69
CA HIS A 41 -6.92 6.35 -8.31
C HIS A 41 -7.56 5.79 -9.58
N SER A 42 -8.71 6.32 -10.04
CA SER A 42 -9.32 5.83 -11.28
C SER A 42 -8.41 6.11 -12.50
N GLY A 43 -8.15 5.06 -13.28
CA GLY A 43 -7.25 5.13 -14.44
C GLY A 43 -5.77 4.93 -14.11
N LEU A 44 -5.38 4.92 -12.82
CA LEU A 44 -4.02 4.56 -12.43
C LEU A 44 -3.77 3.06 -12.68
N MET A 45 -2.59 2.76 -13.23
CA MET A 45 -2.14 1.41 -13.51
C MET A 45 -0.99 1.04 -12.57
N ARG A 46 -0.95 -0.23 -12.16
CA ARG A 46 0.17 -0.82 -11.43
C ARG A 46 1.42 -0.91 -12.30
N GLU A 47 2.49 -1.42 -11.72
CA GLU A 47 3.83 -1.55 -12.32
C GLU A 47 3.89 -2.41 -13.59
N ASP A 48 2.87 -3.22 -13.87
CA ASP A 48 2.75 -3.96 -15.13
C ASP A 48 2.18 -3.11 -16.28
N GLY A 49 1.78 -1.86 -16.01
CA GLY A 49 1.19 -0.92 -16.95
C GLY A 49 -0.22 -1.28 -17.43
N THR A 50 -0.84 -2.34 -16.90
CA THR A 50 -2.13 -2.86 -17.41
C THR A 50 -3.12 -3.30 -16.35
N SER A 51 -2.68 -3.49 -15.11
CA SER A 51 -3.52 -3.84 -13.98
C SER A 51 -4.01 -2.57 -13.28
N PRO A 52 -5.34 -2.33 -13.24
CA PRO A 52 -5.89 -1.17 -12.56
C PRO A 52 -5.53 -1.14 -11.06
N PHE A 53 -5.17 0.03 -10.56
CA PHE A 53 -4.70 0.20 -9.19
C PHE A 53 -5.77 -0.16 -8.16
N LEU A 54 -6.98 0.40 -8.29
CA LEU A 54 -8.10 0.15 -7.37
C LEU A 54 -8.40 -1.35 -7.22
N GLU A 55 -8.56 -2.05 -8.34
CA GLU A 55 -9.00 -3.45 -8.38
C GLU A 55 -7.92 -4.44 -7.97
N THR A 56 -6.65 -4.08 -8.09
CA THR A 56 -5.53 -5.00 -7.77
C THR A 56 -4.78 -4.61 -6.50
N HIS A 57 -5.03 -3.41 -5.98
CA HIS A 57 -4.37 -2.88 -4.78
C HIS A 57 -5.40 -2.44 -3.74
N THR A 58 -6.03 -1.28 -3.93
CA THR A 58 -6.82 -0.58 -2.89
C THR A 58 -7.87 -1.47 -2.25
N TRP A 59 -8.73 -2.11 -3.07
CA TRP A 59 -9.77 -2.99 -2.56
C TRP A 59 -9.19 -4.24 -1.90
N SER A 60 -8.15 -4.83 -2.50
CA SER A 60 -7.50 -6.03 -1.98
C SER A 60 -6.85 -5.79 -0.61
N VAL A 61 -6.17 -4.65 -0.43
CA VAL A 61 -5.56 -4.26 0.84
C VAL A 61 -6.62 -4.06 1.91
N ALA A 62 -7.70 -3.32 1.60
CA ALA A 62 -8.79 -3.10 2.55
C ALA A 62 -9.47 -4.42 2.98
N MET A 63 -9.68 -5.36 2.04
CA MET A 63 -10.19 -6.70 2.37
C MET A 63 -9.25 -7.46 3.31
N ASP A 64 -7.94 -7.41 3.07
CA ASP A 64 -6.96 -8.14 3.89
C ASP A 64 -6.84 -7.55 5.30
N VAL A 65 -7.01 -6.24 5.46
CA VAL A 65 -7.16 -5.60 6.78
C VAL A 65 -8.41 -6.13 7.49
N VAL A 66 -9.57 -6.15 6.82
CA VAL A 66 -10.81 -6.68 7.42
C VAL A 66 -10.67 -8.15 7.81
N ARG A 67 -10.10 -8.98 6.93
CA ARG A 67 -9.82 -10.40 7.21
C ARG A 67 -8.93 -10.55 8.43
N HIS A 68 -7.90 -9.73 8.54
CA HIS A 68 -6.99 -9.76 9.67
C HIS A 68 -7.70 -9.44 10.99
N TYR A 69 -8.47 -8.35 11.06
CA TYR A 69 -9.21 -8.02 12.29
C TYR A 69 -10.17 -9.13 12.69
N ARG A 70 -10.85 -9.74 11.71
CA ARG A 70 -11.72 -10.89 11.94
C ARG A 70 -10.95 -12.13 12.42
N SER A 71 -9.77 -12.42 11.86
CA SER A 71 -8.95 -13.59 12.22
C SER A 71 -8.45 -13.51 13.67
N VAL A 72 -8.14 -12.31 14.16
CA VAL A 72 -7.68 -12.09 15.55
C VAL A 72 -8.80 -11.71 16.51
N ASN A 73 -10.07 -11.81 16.08
CA ASN A 73 -11.25 -11.43 16.86
C ASN A 73 -11.17 -10.01 17.46
N ARG A 74 -10.60 -9.06 16.70
CA ARG A 74 -10.55 -7.64 17.03
C ARG A 74 -11.74 -6.94 16.39
N ASN A 75 -12.36 -6.02 17.13
CA ASN A 75 -13.40 -5.17 16.57
C ASN A 75 -12.81 -4.30 15.47
N ILE A 76 -13.48 -4.28 14.32
CA ILE A 76 -13.20 -3.38 13.21
C ILE A 76 -14.40 -2.48 13.01
N THR A 77 -14.15 -1.19 12.81
CA THR A 77 -15.16 -0.16 12.56
C THR A 77 -14.95 0.44 11.18
N SER A 78 -15.86 1.34 10.78
CA SER A 78 -15.73 2.09 9.54
C SER A 78 -14.44 2.92 9.49
N VAL A 79 -13.85 3.30 10.64
CA VAL A 79 -12.61 4.08 10.69
C VAL A 79 -11.43 3.29 10.12
N GLU A 80 -11.20 2.05 10.58
CA GLU A 80 -10.08 1.24 10.08
C GLU A 80 -10.26 0.84 8.61
N ILE A 81 -11.50 0.63 8.18
CA ILE A 81 -11.83 0.27 6.80
C ILE A 81 -11.60 1.47 5.87
N THR A 82 -12.09 2.64 6.26
CA THR A 82 -11.84 3.88 5.53
C THR A 82 -10.35 4.19 5.48
N ALA A 83 -9.62 4.04 6.58
CA ALA A 83 -8.17 4.23 6.60
C ALA A 83 -7.45 3.26 5.64
N ALA A 84 -7.88 2.00 5.57
CA ALA A 84 -7.32 1.02 4.64
C ALA A 84 -7.67 1.33 3.16
N ILE A 85 -8.88 1.84 2.88
CA ILE A 85 -9.26 2.30 1.53
C ILE A 85 -8.40 3.50 1.11
N LEU A 86 -8.15 4.41 2.04
CA LEU A 86 -7.49 5.69 1.78
C LEU A 86 -5.97 5.67 2.02
N HIS A 87 -5.36 4.51 2.27
CA HIS A 87 -3.98 4.45 2.77
C HIS A 87 -2.93 5.10 1.84
N ASP A 88 -3.12 4.99 0.52
CA ASP A 88 -2.17 5.46 -0.50
C ASP A 88 -2.55 6.79 -1.15
N ILE A 89 -3.69 7.39 -0.81
CA ILE A 89 -4.17 8.63 -1.47
C ILE A 89 -3.20 9.82 -1.28
N MET A 90 -2.35 9.74 -0.26
CA MET A 90 -1.38 10.79 0.09
C MET A 90 -0.03 10.60 -0.59
N GLU A 91 0.23 9.42 -1.16
CA GLU A 91 1.45 9.08 -1.91
C GLU A 91 1.32 9.37 -3.41
N ASP A 92 0.10 9.26 -3.95
CA ASP A 92 -0.13 9.33 -5.39
C ASP A 92 -0.51 10.75 -5.87
N ASP A 93 0.29 11.20 -6.85
CA ASP A 93 0.10 12.30 -7.82
C ASP A 93 0.26 13.76 -7.36
N ASP A 94 1.19 14.46 -8.01
CA ASP A 94 1.28 15.93 -8.01
C ASP A 94 0.03 16.56 -8.68
N GLY A 95 -0.68 15.83 -9.54
CA GLY A 95 -1.95 16.24 -10.16
C GLY A 95 -3.12 16.34 -9.18
N ILE A 96 -3.15 15.47 -8.16
CA ILE A 96 -4.17 15.46 -7.09
C ILE A 96 -3.91 16.59 -6.11
N LEU A 97 -2.63 16.84 -5.80
CA LEU A 97 -2.21 18.03 -5.06
C LEU A 97 -2.70 19.28 -5.78
N ASN A 98 -2.53 19.44 -7.10
CA ASN A 98 -3.05 20.61 -7.82
C ASN A 98 -4.59 20.75 -7.74
N LEU A 99 -5.35 19.65 -7.87
CA LEU A 99 -6.82 19.66 -7.76
C LEU A 99 -7.27 20.13 -6.36
N HIS A 100 -6.55 19.74 -5.31
CA HIS A 100 -6.93 20.04 -3.92
C HIS A 100 -6.18 21.22 -3.28
N GLU A 101 -5.05 21.64 -3.82
CA GLU A 101 -4.43 22.96 -3.57
C GLU A 101 -5.31 24.08 -4.14
N SER A 102 -6.09 23.79 -5.19
CA SER A 102 -7.15 24.70 -5.64
C SER A 102 -8.28 24.86 -4.61
N LYS A 103 -8.42 23.93 -3.65
CA LYS A 103 -9.24 24.13 -2.45
C LYS A 103 -8.42 24.95 -1.45
N SER A 104 -9.04 25.95 -0.83
CA SER A 104 -8.36 27.00 -0.04
C SER A 104 -7.53 26.54 1.18
N TYR A 105 -7.50 25.24 1.50
CA TYR A 105 -6.87 24.70 2.71
C TYR A 105 -6.04 23.42 2.49
N GLY A 106 -5.91 22.91 1.27
CA GLY A 106 -5.03 21.76 0.94
C GLY A 106 -5.60 20.36 1.24
N PHE A 107 -4.93 19.32 0.71
CA PHE A 107 -5.46 17.94 0.71
C PHE A 107 -5.49 17.26 2.08
N GLU A 108 -4.46 17.44 2.92
CA GLU A 108 -4.46 16.87 4.29
C GLU A 108 -5.62 17.40 5.14
N ALA A 109 -5.90 18.70 5.03
CA ALA A 109 -7.02 19.31 5.72
C ALA A 109 -8.38 18.91 5.11
N TYR A 110 -8.43 18.59 3.81
CA TYR A 110 -9.60 17.97 3.19
C TYR A 110 -9.90 16.58 3.76
N ILE A 111 -8.88 15.74 3.92
CA ILE A 111 -9.03 14.43 4.55
C ILE A 111 -9.46 14.57 6.02
N ALA A 112 -8.83 15.48 6.76
CA ALA A 112 -9.21 15.73 8.16
C ALA A 112 -10.65 16.25 8.29
N TYR A 113 -11.09 17.12 7.37
CA TYR A 113 -12.45 17.65 7.37
C TYR A 113 -13.49 16.59 7.03
N ARG A 114 -13.24 15.78 5.99
CA ARG A 114 -14.21 14.78 5.50
C ARG A 114 -14.24 13.51 6.37
N PHE A 115 -13.10 13.10 6.89
CA PHE A 115 -12.91 11.79 7.55
C PHE A 115 -12.32 11.88 8.96
N GLY A 116 -12.14 13.08 9.50
CA GLY A 116 -11.61 13.28 10.84
C GLY A 116 -10.09 13.12 10.94
N SER A 117 -9.54 13.56 12.08
CA SER A 117 -8.10 13.60 12.31
C SER A 117 -7.45 12.22 12.30
N ARG A 118 -8.16 11.19 12.80
CA ARG A 118 -7.60 9.84 12.90
C ARG A 118 -7.22 9.27 11.53
N ILE A 119 -8.07 9.41 10.53
CA ILE A 119 -7.81 8.89 9.17
C ILE A 119 -6.70 9.69 8.50
N ARG A 120 -6.68 11.02 8.67
CA ARG A 120 -5.55 11.85 8.24
C ARG A 120 -4.25 11.35 8.87
N ASP A 121 -4.21 11.16 10.19
CA ASP A 121 -2.98 10.78 10.90
C ASP A 121 -2.43 9.44 10.40
N ILE A 122 -3.31 8.43 10.20
CA ILE A 122 -2.91 7.15 9.62
C ILE A 122 -2.35 7.33 8.20
N ALA A 123 -3.04 8.07 7.33
CA ALA A 123 -2.58 8.29 5.96
C ALA A 123 -1.24 9.05 5.91
N THR A 124 -1.04 10.01 6.82
CA THR A 124 0.23 10.74 6.96
C THR A 124 1.37 9.85 7.47
N GLU A 125 1.11 8.94 8.42
CA GLU A 125 2.11 7.98 8.89
C GLU A 125 2.50 6.95 7.82
N LEU A 126 1.55 6.57 6.97
CA LEU A 126 1.80 5.62 5.89
C LEU A 126 2.53 6.26 4.71
N LYS A 127 2.37 7.57 4.49
CA LYS A 127 3.00 8.31 3.39
C LYS A 127 4.54 8.25 3.40
N ILE A 128 5.12 7.80 2.30
CA ILE A 128 6.54 7.97 2.01
C ILE A 128 6.85 9.45 1.75
N LYS A 129 7.71 10.02 2.59
CA LYS A 129 8.16 11.42 2.43
C LYS A 129 9.06 11.60 1.19
N PRO A 130 9.00 12.77 0.52
CA PRO A 130 9.90 13.11 -0.58
C PRO A 130 11.38 12.93 -0.22
N LEU A 131 12.19 12.48 -1.18
CA LEU A 131 13.60 12.19 -0.95
C LEU A 131 14.40 13.45 -0.56
N ASP A 132 13.97 14.62 -1.05
CA ASP A 132 14.60 15.92 -0.78
C ASP A 132 14.53 16.34 0.69
N ASN A 133 13.64 15.73 1.48
CA ASN A 133 13.55 15.98 2.92
C ASN A 133 14.70 15.33 3.71
N PHE A 134 15.53 14.48 3.09
CA PHE A 134 16.55 13.70 3.76
C PHE A 134 17.95 14.13 3.33
N ALA A 135 18.83 14.34 4.31
CA ALA A 135 20.23 14.66 4.06
C ALA A 135 21.01 13.45 3.54
N GLY A 136 21.97 13.69 2.65
CA GLY A 136 22.85 12.65 2.11
C GLY A 136 23.69 13.16 0.96
N THR A 137 24.90 12.59 0.81
CA THR A 137 25.85 12.91 -0.27
C THR A 137 25.50 12.27 -1.60
N SER A 138 24.69 11.21 -1.59
CA SER A 138 24.16 10.53 -2.76
C SER A 138 22.68 10.16 -2.58
N ASP A 139 21.98 9.88 -3.68
CA ASP A 139 20.59 9.40 -3.64
C ASP A 139 20.44 8.10 -2.85
N SER A 140 21.44 7.22 -2.91
CA SER A 140 21.47 5.98 -2.11
C SER A 140 21.49 6.29 -0.61
N ASP A 141 22.27 7.29 -0.18
CA ASP A 141 22.33 7.68 1.22
C ASP A 141 21.00 8.26 1.69
N ARG A 142 20.37 9.10 0.86
CA ARG A 142 19.06 9.68 1.14
C ARG A 142 17.97 8.61 1.19
N GLN A 143 18.01 7.62 0.30
CA GLN A 143 17.06 6.50 0.28
C GLN A 143 17.18 5.64 1.54
N LEU A 144 18.41 5.38 1.98
CA LEU A 144 18.67 4.64 3.22
C LEU A 144 18.19 5.42 4.45
N ALA A 145 18.51 6.72 4.54
CA ALA A 145 18.05 7.59 5.62
C ALA A 145 16.52 7.66 5.69
N ARG A 146 15.87 7.80 4.53
CA ARG A 146 14.40 7.75 4.42
C ARG A 146 13.84 6.41 4.89
N PHE A 147 14.45 5.31 4.47
CA PHE A 147 14.00 3.98 4.88
C PHE A 147 14.08 3.78 6.39
N TYR A 148 15.18 4.20 7.04
CA TYR A 148 15.30 4.14 8.50
C TYR A 148 14.29 5.01 9.22
N ALA A 149 14.13 6.27 8.79
CA ALA A 149 13.13 7.16 9.38
C ALA A 149 11.70 6.59 9.25
N TYR A 150 11.40 5.93 8.13
CA TYR A 150 10.10 5.28 7.94
C TYR A 150 9.95 4.03 8.80
N CYS A 151 11.00 3.22 8.97
CA CYS A 151 11.00 2.09 9.89
C CYS A 151 10.77 2.53 11.34
N ASP A 152 11.34 3.66 11.77
CA ASP A 152 11.11 4.22 13.11
C ASP A 152 9.63 4.59 13.31
N ILE A 153 9.03 5.30 12.35
CA ILE A 153 7.60 5.62 12.36
C ILE A 153 6.76 4.34 12.47
N LEU A 154 7.03 3.35 11.62
CA LEU A 154 6.28 2.09 11.61
C LEU A 154 6.48 1.28 12.89
N ARG A 155 7.70 1.22 13.44
CA ARG A 155 7.98 0.50 14.69
C ARG A 155 7.12 1.02 15.84
N ASP A 156 6.97 2.34 15.91
CA ASP A 156 6.24 3.01 16.99
C ASP A 156 4.75 3.22 16.66
N SER A 157 4.33 2.84 15.44
CA SER A 157 2.96 3.01 14.97
C SER A 157 1.96 2.11 15.69
N GLU A 158 0.72 2.58 15.73
CA GLU A 158 -0.37 1.86 16.36
C GLU A 158 -0.83 0.64 15.54
N TYR A 159 -1.67 -0.19 16.16
CA TYR A 159 -2.14 -1.44 15.56
C TYR A 159 -2.73 -1.26 14.16
N ASP A 160 -3.53 -0.21 13.95
CA ASP A 160 -4.25 -0.02 12.69
C ASP A 160 -3.30 0.32 11.54
N VAL A 161 -2.34 1.22 11.78
CA VAL A 161 -1.28 1.60 10.83
C VAL A 161 -0.46 0.38 10.45
N LYS A 162 -0.07 -0.42 11.45
CA LYS A 162 0.69 -1.65 11.25
C LYS A 162 -0.08 -2.69 10.43
N ALA A 163 -1.37 -2.88 10.71
CA ALA A 163 -2.21 -3.84 9.99
C ALA A 163 -2.36 -3.44 8.51
N ILE A 164 -2.62 -2.16 8.26
CA ILE A 164 -2.70 -1.60 6.90
C ILE A 164 -1.36 -1.78 6.19
N LYS A 165 -0.24 -1.40 6.83
CA LYS A 165 1.06 -1.46 6.17
C LYS A 165 1.50 -2.89 5.83
N LEU A 166 1.19 -3.85 6.68
CA LEU A 166 1.49 -5.26 6.41
C LEU A 166 0.59 -5.84 5.31
N ALA A 167 -0.68 -5.44 5.25
CA ALA A 167 -1.58 -5.81 4.15
C ALA A 167 -1.11 -5.21 2.81
N ASP A 168 -0.79 -3.92 2.79
CA ASP A 168 -0.17 -3.23 1.65
C ASP A 168 1.09 -3.97 1.19
N ARG A 169 2.07 -4.15 2.09
CA ARG A 169 3.34 -4.81 1.75
C ARG A 169 3.13 -6.21 1.19
N LEU A 170 2.24 -6.99 1.79
CA LEU A 170 1.92 -8.33 1.30
C LEU A 170 1.33 -8.29 -0.11
N ASN A 171 0.34 -7.42 -0.35
CA ASN A 171 -0.25 -7.24 -1.69
C ASN A 171 0.83 -6.88 -2.72
N ASN A 172 1.69 -5.92 -2.38
CA ASN A 172 2.78 -5.46 -3.22
C ASN A 172 3.79 -6.56 -3.56
N MET A 173 4.17 -7.39 -2.59
CA MET A 173 5.05 -8.54 -2.83
C MET A 173 4.40 -9.60 -3.71
N LEU A 174 3.12 -9.91 -3.47
CA LEU A 174 2.35 -10.88 -4.26
C LEU A 174 2.07 -10.39 -5.67
N PHE A 175 1.94 -9.08 -5.88
CA PHE A 175 1.78 -8.48 -7.20
C PHE A 175 3.09 -8.55 -7.98
N ILE A 176 4.18 -8.00 -7.43
CA ILE A 176 5.42 -7.82 -8.18
C ILE A 176 6.10 -9.14 -8.56
N ARG A 177 5.91 -10.23 -7.79
CA ARG A 177 6.43 -11.56 -8.16
C ARG A 177 5.90 -12.04 -9.52
N ARG A 178 4.74 -11.52 -9.95
CA ARG A 178 4.12 -11.84 -11.24
C ARG A 178 4.60 -10.92 -12.36
N VAL A 179 5.27 -9.82 -12.05
CA VAL A 179 5.80 -8.84 -13.02
C VAL A 179 7.28 -9.14 -13.30
N PRO A 180 7.62 -9.73 -14.46
CA PRO A 180 8.99 -10.12 -14.75
C PRO A 180 9.92 -8.91 -14.84
N GLY A 181 11.11 -9.00 -14.25
CA GLY A 181 12.21 -8.06 -14.52
C GLY A 181 12.07 -6.68 -13.90
N HIS A 182 11.10 -6.46 -13.01
CA HIS A 182 10.89 -5.16 -12.40
C HIS A 182 11.91 -4.88 -11.30
N ASP A 183 12.52 -3.69 -11.31
CA ASP A 183 13.57 -3.30 -10.35
C ASP A 183 13.11 -3.32 -8.89
N LYS A 184 11.81 -3.10 -8.66
CA LYS A 184 11.20 -3.19 -7.32
C LYS A 184 11.37 -4.57 -6.66
N ILE A 185 11.58 -5.66 -7.41
CA ILE A 185 11.81 -6.99 -6.82
C ILE A 185 13.05 -6.97 -5.91
N ARG A 186 14.18 -6.43 -6.40
CA ARG A 186 15.42 -6.34 -5.62
C ARG A 186 15.23 -5.49 -4.37
N ARG A 187 14.53 -4.36 -4.51
CA ARG A 187 14.21 -3.47 -3.39
C ARG A 187 13.35 -4.17 -2.34
N TYR A 188 12.29 -4.87 -2.73
CA TYR A 188 11.40 -5.55 -1.79
C TYR A 188 12.06 -6.73 -1.10
N LEU A 189 12.95 -7.48 -1.78
CA LEU A 189 13.75 -8.52 -1.13
C LEU A 189 14.62 -7.93 -0.02
N ARG A 190 15.34 -6.84 -0.31
CA ARG A 190 16.17 -6.15 0.68
C ARG A 190 15.35 -5.59 1.84
N GLU A 191 14.29 -4.83 1.56
CA GLU A 191 13.43 -4.26 2.62
C GLU A 191 12.76 -5.34 3.48
N ALA A 192 12.44 -6.50 2.89
CA ALA A 192 11.91 -7.64 3.63
C ALA A 192 12.94 -8.20 4.62
N GLU A 193 14.18 -8.40 4.17
CA GLU A 193 15.30 -8.85 5.00
C GLU A 193 15.65 -7.83 6.09
N ASP A 194 15.69 -6.55 5.74
CA ASP A 194 16.09 -5.46 6.63
C ASP A 194 15.02 -5.15 7.69
N PHE A 195 13.72 -5.32 7.39
CA PHE A 195 12.63 -4.91 8.30
C PHE A 195 11.39 -5.80 8.26
N TYR A 196 10.75 -5.99 7.10
CA TYR A 196 9.36 -6.51 7.07
C TYR A 196 9.22 -7.98 7.50
N LEU A 197 10.29 -8.78 7.53
CA LEU A 197 10.25 -10.12 8.11
C LEU A 197 10.17 -10.09 9.64
N ALA A 198 10.83 -9.13 10.29
CA ALA A 198 10.80 -8.97 11.74
C ALA A 198 9.59 -8.13 12.20
N TYR A 199 9.12 -7.20 11.37
CA TYR A 199 8.10 -6.22 11.75
C TYR A 199 6.81 -6.83 12.33
N PRO A 200 6.21 -7.90 11.75
CA PRO A 200 5.04 -8.56 12.34
C PRO A 200 5.30 -9.21 13.71
N MET A 201 6.56 -9.46 14.07
CA MET A 201 6.98 -10.06 15.34
C MET A 201 7.19 -9.02 16.44
N LEU A 202 7.37 -7.74 16.08
CA LEU A 202 7.45 -6.62 17.03
C LEU A 202 6.05 -6.32 17.60
N PRO A 203 5.92 -5.78 18.83
CA PRO A 203 4.64 -5.28 19.33
C PRO A 203 4.05 -4.17 18.43
N PRO A 204 2.71 -4.07 18.29
CA PRO A 204 1.77 -5.16 18.54
C PRO A 204 2.01 -6.31 17.55
N LYS A 205 2.00 -7.56 18.05
CA LYS A 205 2.36 -8.74 17.26
C LYS A 205 1.24 -9.13 16.30
N MET A 206 1.61 -9.52 15.08
CA MET A 206 0.69 -9.96 14.02
C MET A 206 1.22 -11.28 13.39
N PRO A 207 1.19 -12.40 14.12
CA PRO A 207 1.84 -13.65 13.71
C PRO A 207 1.28 -14.24 12.41
N GLU A 208 0.01 -13.99 12.10
CA GLU A 208 -0.60 -14.38 10.83
C GLU A 208 0.11 -13.71 9.63
N PHE A 209 0.37 -12.40 9.73
CA PHE A 209 1.11 -11.67 8.70
C PHE A 209 2.55 -12.15 8.57
N TYR A 210 3.21 -12.58 9.67
CA TYR A 210 4.55 -13.16 9.58
C TYR A 210 4.60 -14.35 8.62
N GLY A 211 3.67 -15.31 8.77
CA GLY A 211 3.61 -16.49 7.89
C GLY A 211 3.41 -16.11 6.42
N LYS A 212 2.51 -15.17 6.15
CA LYS A 212 2.20 -14.69 4.80
C LYS A 212 3.35 -13.92 4.16
N ILE A 213 3.97 -12.97 4.89
CA ILE A 213 5.11 -12.19 4.41
C ILE A 213 6.33 -13.09 4.18
N ARG A 214 6.59 -14.05 5.07
CA ARG A 214 7.66 -15.05 4.90
C ARG A 214 7.45 -15.84 3.61
N ALA A 215 6.24 -16.36 3.38
CA ALA A 215 5.93 -17.12 2.18
C ALA A 215 6.11 -16.26 0.91
N ALA A 216 5.59 -15.03 0.90
CA ALA A 216 5.74 -14.12 -0.22
C ALA A 216 7.21 -13.75 -0.49
N TYR A 217 8.03 -13.61 0.56
CA TYR A 217 9.47 -13.39 0.43
C TYR A 217 10.18 -14.58 -0.23
N GLU A 218 9.92 -15.81 0.22
CA GLU A 218 10.54 -17.01 -0.37
C GLU A 218 10.13 -17.18 -1.84
N GLU A 219 8.87 -16.89 -2.17
CA GLU A 219 8.40 -16.90 -3.56
C GLU A 219 9.10 -15.85 -4.42
N LEU A 220 9.27 -14.62 -3.90
CA LEU A 220 10.01 -13.55 -4.60
C LEU A 220 11.48 -13.94 -4.83
N LYS A 221 12.10 -14.57 -3.85
CA LYS A 221 13.50 -15.04 -3.93
C LYS A 221 13.67 -16.15 -4.96
N ALA A 222 12.64 -16.99 -5.14
CA ALA A 222 12.63 -18.06 -6.13
C ALA A 222 12.37 -17.56 -7.56
N VAL A 223 12.01 -16.29 -7.77
CA VAL A 223 11.85 -15.73 -9.12
C VAL A 223 13.21 -15.77 -9.84
N PRO A 224 13.34 -16.52 -10.95
CA PRO A 224 14.64 -16.73 -11.59
C PRO A 224 15.29 -15.41 -12.02
N ALA A 225 16.58 -15.25 -11.72
CA ALA A 225 17.37 -14.10 -12.15
C ALA A 225 17.36 -13.91 -13.69
N ASN A 226 17.08 -14.96 -14.46
CA ASN A 226 16.96 -14.90 -15.92
C ASN A 226 15.69 -14.18 -16.43
N LYS A 227 14.77 -13.78 -15.54
CA LYS A 227 13.70 -12.81 -15.85
C LYS A 227 14.10 -11.36 -15.54
N LEU A 228 15.29 -11.11 -14.98
CA LEU A 228 15.82 -9.77 -14.63
C LEU A 228 16.58 -9.10 -15.78
N VAL A 229 16.64 -9.73 -16.97
CA VAL A 229 17.39 -9.21 -18.13
C VAL A 229 16.48 -9.17 -19.37
N VAL A 230 15.45 -8.32 -19.35
CA VAL A 230 14.92 -7.71 -20.59
C VAL A 230 14.44 -6.28 -20.28
N ALA A 231 15.37 -5.45 -19.78
CA ALA A 231 15.30 -4.02 -20.02
C ALA A 231 16.67 -3.66 -20.61
N GLN A 232 16.81 -3.80 -21.93
CA GLN A 232 17.96 -3.20 -22.59
C GLN A 232 17.90 -1.68 -22.37
N PRO A 233 19.03 -1.03 -22.07
CA PRO A 233 19.11 0.42 -22.11
C PRO A 233 18.92 0.86 -23.56
N SER A 234 17.90 1.67 -23.83
CA SER A 234 17.86 2.47 -25.04
C SER A 234 19.02 3.46 -25.01
N SER A 235 20.16 2.98 -25.52
CA SER A 235 21.30 3.83 -25.86
C SER A 235 20.90 4.66 -27.07
N GLN A 236 20.77 5.97 -26.82
CA GLN A 236 21.03 7.11 -27.68
C GLN A 236 20.71 7.01 -29.18
N THR A 237 19.87 7.94 -29.64
CA THR A 237 20.14 8.67 -30.89
C THR A 237 19.78 10.14 -30.72
N ILE A 238 20.85 10.96 -30.62
CA ILE A 238 21.03 12.40 -30.92
C ILE A 238 19.95 13.37 -30.43
#